data_AF-A0A819P1X1-F1
#
_entry.id   AF-A0A819P1X1-F1
#
_cell.length_a   1.000
_cell.length_b   1.000
_cell.length_c   1.000
_cell.angle_alpha   90.00
_cell.angle_beta   90.00
_cell.angle_gamma   90.00
#
_symmetry.space_group_name_H-M   'P 1'
#
loop_
_entity.id
_entity.type
_entity.pdbx_description
1 polymer ?
#
loop_
_entity_poly.entity_id
_entity_poly.type
_entity_poly.pdbx_seq_one_letter_code
_entity_poly.pdbx_strand_id
1 'polypeptide(L)' 'ELYFKSSNTQKHLSVRQVKANQIGKLISVKGVVTRATEVKPMISVATYTCDICGAETYQPITSPTFMPLVMCPSQDCV' A
#
# COMPACT_ATOMS: atom_id res chain seq x y z
N GLU A 1 -0.39 -9.20 8.62
CA GLU A 1 -1.23 -8.13 8.03
C GLU A 1 -2.59 -8.14 8.71
N LEU A 2 -3.18 -6.97 8.98
CA LEU A 2 -4.48 -6.85 9.63
C LEU A 2 -5.55 -6.53 8.58
N TYR A 3 -6.51 -7.44 8.40
CA TYR A 3 -7.61 -7.29 7.46
C TYR A 3 -8.92 -7.03 8.20
N PHE A 4 -9.48 -5.85 8.03
CA PHE A 4 -10.80 -5.51 8.59
C PHE A 4 -11.89 -5.82 7.56
N LYS A 5 -12.87 -6.65 7.95
CA LYS A 5 -14.10 -6.85 7.18
C LYS A 5 -15.19 -5.96 7.77
N SER A 6 -15.99 -5.31 6.91
CA SER A 6 -17.16 -4.57 7.38
C SER A 6 -18.17 -5.53 8.00
N SER A 7 -18.80 -5.11 9.10
CA SER A 7 -19.87 -5.88 9.73
C SER A 7 -21.09 -5.93 8.81
N ASN A 8 -21.71 -7.10 8.67
CA ASN A 8 -22.87 -7.32 7.79
C ASN A 8 -24.10 -6.46 8.21
N THR A 9 -24.09 -5.93 9.43
CA THR A 9 -25.16 -5.06 9.97
C THR A 9 -25.00 -3.58 9.61
N GLN A 10 -23.91 -3.20 8.94
CA GLN A 10 -23.63 -1.81 8.64
C GLN A 10 -24.51 -1.28 7.49
N LYS A 11 -25.34 -0.27 7.78
CA LYS A 11 -26.22 0.36 6.76
C LYS A 11 -25.39 1.00 5.66
N HIS A 12 -25.81 0.79 4.41
CA HIS A 12 -25.19 1.41 3.24
C HIS A 12 -25.49 2.91 3.19
N LEU A 13 -24.46 3.72 2.94
CA LEU A 13 -24.60 5.14 2.66
C LEU A 13 -24.76 5.38 1.16
N SER A 14 -25.57 6.38 0.80
CA SER A 14 -25.62 6.87 -0.58
C SER A 14 -24.38 7.70 -0.89
N VAL A 15 -23.91 7.70 -2.15
CA VAL A 15 -22.71 8.45 -2.58
C VAL A 15 -22.81 9.94 -2.23
N ARG A 16 -24.02 10.52 -2.32
CA ARG A 16 -24.30 11.94 -1.99
C ARG A 16 -24.13 12.26 -0.49
N GLN A 17 -24.21 11.25 0.38
CA GLN A 17 -24.06 11.41 1.83
C GLN A 17 -22.61 11.24 2.32
N VAL A 18 -21.69 10.82 1.44
CA VAL A 18 -20.26 10.73 1.76
C VAL A 18 -19.70 12.15 1.81
N LYS A 19 -19.45 12.64 3.03
CA LYS A 19 -18.95 13.98 3.34
C LYS A 19 -17.73 13.89 4.27
N ALA A 20 -17.07 15.02 4.53
CA ALA A 20 -15.88 15.12 5.39
C ALA A 20 -16.01 14.44 6.77
N ASN A 21 -17.22 14.37 7.33
CA ASN A 21 -17.51 13.71 8.61
C ASN A 21 -17.21 12.19 8.63
N GLN A 22 -16.95 11.59 7.47
CA GLN A 22 -16.64 10.16 7.30
C GLN A 22 -15.14 9.88 7.09
N ILE A 23 -14.29 10.91 7.11
CA ILE A 23 -12.82 10.72 7.01
C ILE A 23 -12.35 9.87 8.21
N GLY A 24 -11.55 8.83 7.93
CA GLY A 24 -11.03 7.91 8.94
C GLY A 24 -12.00 6.83 9.42
N LYS A 25 -13.20 6.72 8.82
CA LYS A 25 -14.21 5.70 9.17
C LYS A 25 -14.37 4.68 8.06
N LEU A 26 -14.68 3.43 8.44
CA LEU A 26 -15.08 2.39 7.50
C LEU A 26 -16.54 2.60 7.08
N ILE A 27 -16.80 2.84 5.79
CA ILE A 27 -18.14 3.05 5.24
C ILE A 27 -18.51 1.95 4.23
N SER A 28 -19.80 1.65 4.12
CA SER A 28 -20.35 0.71 3.13
C SER A 28 -21.20 1.47 2.12
N VAL A 29 -20.93 1.28 0.81
CA VAL A 29 -21.67 1.92 -0.29
C VAL A 29 -22.15 0.85 -1.25
N LYS A 30 -23.35 1.03 -1.83
CA LYS A 30 -23.92 0.13 -2.84
C LYS A 30 -23.94 0.81 -4.20
N GLY A 31 -23.49 0.12 -5.25
CA GLY A 31 -23.43 0.64 -6.61
C GLY A 31 -23.16 -0.46 -7.63
N VAL A 32 -23.16 -0.08 -8.92
CA VAL A 32 -22.83 -0.97 -10.05
C VAL A 32 -21.44 -0.62 -10.57
N VAL A 33 -20.59 -1.63 -10.78
CA VAL A 33 -19.24 -1.45 -11.34
C VAL A 33 -19.34 -1.27 -12.85
N THR A 34 -18.90 -0.11 -13.37
CA THR A 34 -18.97 0.21 -14.81
C THR A 34 -17.66 0.00 -15.56
N ARG A 35 -16.52 0.05 -14.86
CA ARG A 35 -15.18 -0.14 -15.43
C ARG A 35 -14.23 -0.67 -14.37
N ALA A 36 -13.41 -1.65 -14.74
CA ALA A 36 -12.26 -2.10 -13.97
C ALA A 36 -10.97 -1.62 -14.66
N THR A 37 -9.97 -1.22 -13.88
CA THR A 37 -8.62 -0.93 -14.39
C THR A 37 -7.79 -2.20 -14.40
N GLU A 38 -6.72 -2.21 -15.20
CA GLU A 38 -5.74 -3.29 -15.17
C GLU A 38 -5.05 -3.40 -13.80
N VAL A 39 -4.55 -4.60 -13.51
CA VAL A 39 -3.81 -4.88 -12.28
C VAL A 39 -2.50 -4.11 -12.30
N LYS A 40 -2.31 -3.23 -11.31
CA LYS A 40 -1.04 -2.57 -11.06
C LYS A 40 -0.44 -3.17 -9.78
N PRO A 41 0.66 -3.94 -9.87
CA PRO A 41 1.30 -4.48 -8.68
C PRO A 41 1.85 -3.33 -7.82
N MET A 42 1.77 -3.50 -6.50
CA MET A 42 2.34 -2.58 -5.53
C MET A 42 3.52 -3.26 -4.85
N ILE A 43 4.68 -2.62 -4.86
CA ILE A 43 5.87 -3.15 -4.21
C ILE A 43 5.69 -3.03 -2.69
N SER A 44 5.83 -4.15 -1.98
CA SER A 44 5.78 -4.22 -0.51
C SER A 44 7.17 -4.23 0.12
N VAL A 45 8.12 -4.94 -0.51
CA VAL A 45 9.51 -5.05 -0.08
C VAL A 45 10.39 -4.95 -1.31
N ALA A 46 11.34 -4.01 -1.30
CA ALA A 46 12.39 -3.94 -2.30
C ALA A 46 13.68 -4.55 -1.74
N THR A 47 14.27 -5.46 -2.49
CA THR A 47 15.57 -6.05 -2.20
C THR A 47 16.59 -5.43 -3.13
N TYR A 48 17.64 -4.84 -2.56
CA TYR A 48 18.77 -4.29 -3.31
C TYR A 48 19.99 -5.15 -3.06
N THR A 49 20.67 -5.53 -4.13
CA THR A 49 21.94 -6.25 -4.07
C THR A 49 23.06 -5.26 -4.38
N CYS A 50 24.07 -5.20 -3.53
CA CYS A 50 25.24 -4.36 -3.78
C CYS A 50 26.16 -5.01 -4.80
N ASP A 51 26.55 -4.27 -5.85
CA ASP A 51 27.46 -4.77 -6.89
C ASP A 51 28.90 -4.94 -6.39
N ILE A 52 29.28 -4.27 -5.30
CA ILE A 52 30.66 -4.29 -4.76
C ILE A 52 30.85 -5.45 -3.78
N CYS A 53 30.00 -5.52 -2.75
CA CYS A 53 30.15 -6.51 -1.67
C CYS A 53 29.17 -7.69 -1.77
N GLY A 54 28.23 -7.67 -2.71
CA GLY A 54 27.23 -8.74 -2.86
C GLY A 54 26.18 -8.80 -1.75
N ALA A 55 26.20 -7.86 -0.78
CA ALA A 55 25.26 -7.85 0.32
C ALA A 55 23.84 -7.47 -0.14
N GLU A 56 22.83 -8.13 0.45
CA GLU A 56 21.42 -7.87 0.19
C GLU A 56 20.84 -6.96 1.27
N THR A 57 20.15 -5.89 0.86
CA THR A 57 19.45 -4.97 1.75
C THR A 57 17.96 -4.97 1.46
N TYR A 58 17.15 -5.11 2.50
CA TYR A 58 15.70 -5.20 2.43
C TYR A 58 15.06 -3.89 2.90
N GLN A 59 14.37 -3.18 2.00
CA GLN A 59 13.63 -1.96 2.32
C GLN A 59 12.11 -2.22 2.27
N PRO A 60 11.40 -2.18 3.40
CA PRO A 60 9.94 -2.24 3.39
C PRO A 60 9.37 -0.92 2.83
N ILE A 61 8.46 -1.03 1.86
CA ILE A 61 7.84 0.11 1.18
C ILE A 61 6.43 0.34 1.72
N THR A 62 6.26 1.40 2.51
CA THR A 62 4.96 1.76 3.12
C THR A 62 4.17 2.77 2.28
N SER A 63 4.79 3.38 1.27
CA SER A 63 4.20 4.48 0.49
C SER A 63 4.30 4.23 -1.01
N PRO A 64 3.37 4.76 -1.81
CA PRO A 64 3.38 4.59 -3.27
C PRO A 64 4.59 5.25 -3.94
N THR A 65 5.20 6.23 -3.28
CA THR A 65 6.47 6.85 -3.67
C THR A 65 7.56 6.43 -2.70
N PHE A 66 8.67 5.92 -3.23
CA PHE A 66 9.84 5.55 -2.43
C PHE A 66 11.13 6.00 -3.12
N MET A 67 12.16 6.26 -2.33
CA MET A 67 13.50 6.54 -2.83
C MET A 67 14.34 5.27 -2.68
N PRO A 68 14.99 4.78 -3.75
CA PRO A 68 15.87 3.64 -3.67
C PRO A 68 17.09 3.92 -2.79
N LEU A 69 17.65 2.86 -2.21
CA LEU A 69 18.89 2.96 -1.46
C LEU A 69 20.07 3.12 -2.44
N VAL A 70 20.76 4.26 -2.35
CA VAL A 70 21.91 4.58 -3.21
C VAL A 70 23.23 4.12 -2.58
N MET A 71 23.27 4.00 -1.25
CA MET A 71 24.47 3.59 -0.51
C MET A 71 24.19 2.29 0.23
N CYS A 72 25.09 1.32 0.09
CA CYS A 72 25.03 0.06 0.82
C CYS A 72 25.40 0.32 2.30
N PRO A 73 24.58 -0.12 3.28
CA PRO A 73 24.92 0.01 4.71
C PRO A 73 25.91 -1.06 5.20
N SER A 74 26.38 -1.96 4.33
CA SER A 74 27.28 -3.05 4.72
C SER A 74 28.67 -2.52 5.09
N GLN A 75 29.23 -3.01 6.20
CA GLN A 75 30.58 -2.68 6.65
C GLN A 75 31.67 -3.26 5.73
N ASP A 76 31.33 -4.31 4.97
CA ASP A 76 32.23 -4.93 3.97
C ASP A 76 32.30 -4.13 2.67
N CYS A 77 31.48 -3.08 2.51
CA CYS A 77 31.46 -2.20 1.35
C CYS A 77 32.38 -0.99 1.59
N VAL A 78 33.71 -1.22 1.48
CA VAL A 78 34.74 -0.16 1.51
C VAL A 78 34.79 0.57 0.18
#